data_AF-W6JNK7-F1
#
_entry.id   AF-W6JNK7-F1
#
_cell.length_a   1.000
_cell.length_b   1.000
_cell.length_c   1.000
_cell.angle_alpha   90.00
_cell.angle_beta   90.00
_cell.angle_gamma   90.00
#
_symmetry.space_group_name_H-M   'P 1'
#
loop_
_entity.id
_entity.type
_entity.pdbx_description
1 polymer ?
#
loop_
_entity_poly.entity_id
_entity_poly.type
_entity_poly.pdbx_seq_one_letter_code
_entity_poly.pdbx_strand_id
1 'polypeptide(L)'
;GKRTVFLVNSANQVAQQVSAVRTHSDLKVGEYSNLEVSASWTKEKWNLEFTKHQVLVMTCYVALNVLKNGYLSLSDINLLVFDECHLAILDHPYREIMKLCGNCPSCPRILGLTASILNGKCDPEELEEKIQKLEKILKSNAETATDLVVLDRYTSQPCEIVVDCGPFTDRSGLYERLLMELEEALNFINDCNISVHSKERDSTLISKQILSDCRAVLVVLGPWCADKVAGMMVRELQKHIKHEQEELHRKFLLFTDTFLRKIHALCEEHFSPASLDLKFVTPKVIKLLEILRKYKPYERQQFE
;
A
#
# COMPACT_ATOMS: atom_id res chain seq x y z
N GLY A 1 19.99 -5.85 -36.01
CA GLY A 1 19.73 -4.45 -35.60
C GLY A 1 19.74 -4.36 -34.09
N LYS A 2 19.82 -3.14 -33.54
CA LYS A 2 19.71 -2.92 -32.09
C LYS A 2 18.27 -3.11 -31.61
N ARG A 3 18.09 -3.40 -30.31
CA ARG A 3 16.80 -3.68 -29.66
C ARG A 3 16.48 -2.66 -28.61
N THR A 4 15.19 -2.43 -28.37
CA THR A 4 14.71 -1.68 -27.20
C THR A 4 14.31 -2.67 -26.12
N VAL A 5 14.73 -2.41 -24.89
CA VAL A 5 14.40 -3.25 -23.73
C VAL A 5 13.54 -2.45 -22.77
N PHE A 6 12.38 -2.98 -22.41
CA PHE A 6 11.44 -2.39 -21.46
C PHE A 6 11.39 -3.26 -20.20
N LEU A 7 11.73 -2.66 -19.06
CA LEU A 7 11.86 -3.35 -17.79
C LEU A 7 10.70 -3.00 -16.87
N VAL A 8 10.10 -4.03 -16.27
CA VAL A 8 9.01 -3.92 -15.28
C VAL A 8 9.27 -4.85 -14.09
N ASN A 9 8.43 -4.79 -13.05
CA ASN A 9 8.67 -5.53 -11.80
C ASN A 9 7.81 -6.79 -11.64
N SER A 10 6.72 -6.93 -12.40
CA SER A 10 5.81 -8.08 -12.29
C SER A 10 5.42 -8.66 -13.65
N ALA A 11 5.03 -9.94 -13.65
CA ALA A 11 4.51 -10.63 -14.82
C ALA A 11 3.27 -9.94 -15.41
N ASN A 12 2.39 -9.42 -14.56
CA ASN A 12 1.18 -8.70 -15.00
C ASN A 12 1.55 -7.43 -15.77
N GLN A 13 2.53 -6.66 -15.28
CA GLN A 13 3.04 -5.48 -15.99
C GLN A 13 3.69 -5.85 -17.33
N VAL A 14 4.40 -7.00 -17.41
CA VAL A 14 4.95 -7.45 -18.69
C VAL A 14 3.83 -7.64 -19.70
N ALA A 15 2.77 -8.39 -19.35
CA ALA A 15 1.64 -8.65 -20.24
C ALA A 15 0.94 -7.35 -20.67
N GLN A 16 0.76 -6.41 -19.74
CA GLN A 16 0.16 -5.09 -20.03
C GLN A 16 1.01 -4.30 -21.02
N GLN A 17 2.31 -4.18 -20.80
CA GLN A 17 3.20 -3.41 -21.68
C GLN A 17 3.35 -4.08 -23.06
N VAL A 18 3.41 -5.41 -23.10
CA VAL A 18 3.41 -6.17 -24.37
C VAL A 18 2.14 -5.88 -25.17
N SER A 19 0.98 -5.92 -24.52
CA SER A 19 -0.31 -5.62 -25.15
C SER A 19 -0.35 -4.18 -25.68
N ALA A 20 0.08 -3.21 -24.87
CA ALA A 20 0.11 -1.81 -25.25
C ALA A 20 1.02 -1.57 -26.48
N VAL A 21 2.24 -2.09 -26.48
CA VAL A 21 3.18 -1.92 -27.60
C VAL A 21 2.68 -2.61 -28.87
N ARG A 22 2.11 -3.82 -28.77
CA ARG A 22 1.53 -4.53 -29.92
C ARG A 22 0.29 -3.83 -30.50
N THR A 23 -0.50 -3.17 -29.65
CA THR A 23 -1.72 -2.48 -30.09
C THR A 23 -1.39 -1.17 -30.81
N HIS A 24 -0.34 -0.47 -30.39
CA HIS A 24 -0.02 0.86 -30.89
C HIS A 24 1.21 0.90 -31.82
N SER A 25 1.79 -0.26 -32.16
CA SER A 25 2.91 -0.35 -33.10
C SER A 25 2.97 -1.70 -33.80
N ASP A 26 3.52 -1.74 -35.02
CA ASP A 26 3.77 -2.97 -35.79
C ASP A 26 5.10 -3.66 -35.39
N LEU A 27 5.72 -3.24 -34.28
CA LEU A 27 6.99 -3.80 -33.82
C LEU A 27 6.81 -5.21 -33.28
N LYS A 28 7.80 -6.08 -33.54
CA LYS A 28 7.81 -7.43 -32.98
C LYS A 28 8.22 -7.38 -31.51
N VAL A 29 7.29 -7.70 -30.62
CA VAL A 29 7.48 -7.63 -29.15
C VAL A 29 7.64 -9.03 -28.54
N GLY A 30 8.75 -9.24 -27.83
CA GLY A 30 9.02 -10.44 -27.03
C GLY A 30 8.62 -10.24 -25.57
N GLU A 31 8.12 -11.29 -24.94
CA GLU A 31 7.57 -11.31 -23.58
C GLU A 31 8.39 -12.26 -22.70
N TYR A 32 8.99 -11.75 -21.62
CA TYR A 32 9.87 -12.54 -20.75
C TYR A 32 9.65 -12.23 -19.26
N SER A 33 8.70 -12.94 -18.63
CA SER A 33 8.30 -12.68 -17.24
C SER A 33 8.83 -13.70 -16.21
N ASN A 34 8.98 -14.97 -16.60
CA ASN A 34 9.33 -16.06 -15.69
C ASN A 34 10.86 -16.31 -15.63
N LEU A 35 11.47 -16.06 -14.47
CA LEU A 35 12.90 -16.22 -14.26
C LEU A 35 13.37 -17.69 -14.39
N GLU A 36 12.66 -18.64 -13.79
CA GLU A 36 13.05 -20.07 -13.80
C GLU A 36 13.09 -20.62 -15.23
N VAL A 37 12.07 -20.30 -16.01
CA VAL A 37 12.00 -20.68 -17.42
C VAL A 37 13.14 -20.00 -18.18
N SER A 38 13.37 -18.72 -17.95
CA SER A 38 14.41 -17.94 -18.64
C SER A 38 15.85 -18.40 -18.31
N ALA A 39 16.07 -18.90 -17.10
CA ALA A 39 17.37 -19.39 -16.63
C ALA A 39 17.71 -20.78 -17.21
N SER A 40 16.70 -21.57 -17.57
CA SER A 40 16.88 -22.87 -18.22
C SER A 40 17.28 -22.76 -19.71
N TRP A 41 17.25 -21.56 -20.29
CA TRP A 41 17.48 -21.37 -21.73
C TRP A 41 18.97 -21.26 -22.06
N THR A 42 19.36 -21.92 -23.15
CA THR A 42 20.72 -21.81 -23.68
C THR A 42 20.93 -20.47 -24.40
N LYS A 43 22.19 -20.11 -24.63
CA LYS A 43 22.57 -18.89 -25.35
C LYS A 43 22.00 -18.87 -26.77
N GLU A 44 21.93 -20.02 -27.44
CA GLU A 44 21.38 -20.16 -28.80
C GLU A 44 19.89 -19.84 -28.82
N LYS A 45 19.14 -20.30 -27.81
CA LYS A 45 17.71 -20.00 -27.68
C LYS A 45 17.47 -18.51 -27.47
N TRP A 46 18.25 -17.87 -26.59
CA TRP A 46 18.18 -16.42 -26.41
C TRP A 46 18.51 -15.65 -27.68
N ASN A 47 19.56 -16.05 -28.41
CA ASN A 47 19.92 -15.42 -29.68
C ASN A 47 18.80 -15.52 -30.72
N LEU A 48 18.11 -16.67 -30.80
CA LEU A 48 16.97 -16.85 -31.68
C LEU A 48 15.82 -15.91 -31.30
N GLU A 49 15.50 -15.83 -30.01
CA GLU A 49 14.44 -14.97 -29.48
C GLU A 49 14.74 -13.48 -29.71
N PHE A 50 15.97 -13.06 -29.46
CA PHE A 50 16.40 -11.69 -29.74
C PHE A 50 16.44 -11.38 -31.24
N THR A 51 16.68 -12.36 -32.11
CA THR A 51 16.66 -12.13 -33.57
C THR A 51 15.24 -11.93 -34.10
N LYS A 52 14.25 -12.57 -33.47
CA LYS A 52 12.83 -12.44 -33.85
C LYS A 52 12.18 -11.13 -33.43
N HIS A 53 12.60 -10.56 -32.29
CA HIS A 53 11.92 -9.43 -31.64
C HIS A 53 12.77 -8.15 -31.66
N GLN A 54 12.10 -7.01 -31.87
CA GLN A 54 12.70 -5.68 -31.86
C GLN A 54 12.59 -5.02 -30.49
N VAL A 55 11.47 -5.26 -29.80
CA VAL A 55 11.21 -4.79 -28.43
C VAL A 55 11.17 -6.00 -27.51
N LEU A 56 11.92 -5.95 -26.42
CA LEU A 56 11.97 -7.01 -25.41
C LEU A 56 11.37 -6.46 -24.12
N VAL A 57 10.20 -6.96 -23.72
CA VAL A 57 9.57 -6.61 -22.45
C VAL A 57 9.89 -7.71 -21.44
N MET A 58 10.55 -7.37 -20.36
CA MET A 58 11.03 -8.35 -19.39
C MET A 58 10.94 -7.86 -17.95
N THR A 59 10.84 -8.80 -17.02
CA THR A 59 11.00 -8.46 -15.59
C THR A 59 12.44 -8.07 -15.30
N CYS A 60 12.64 -7.23 -14.28
CA CYS A 60 13.95 -6.74 -13.86
C CYS A 60 14.94 -7.88 -13.56
N TYR A 61 14.48 -8.99 -12.96
CA TYR A 61 15.29 -10.16 -12.68
C TYR A 61 15.73 -10.92 -13.93
N VAL A 62 14.82 -11.11 -14.90
CA VAL A 62 15.14 -11.77 -16.18
C VAL A 62 16.19 -10.95 -16.93
N ALA A 63 16.01 -9.62 -16.99
CA ALA A 63 16.96 -8.71 -17.62
C ALA A 63 18.35 -8.80 -17.00
N LEU A 64 18.42 -8.74 -15.67
CA LEU A 64 19.66 -8.84 -14.93
C LEU A 64 20.37 -10.17 -15.21
N ASN A 65 19.64 -11.29 -15.22
CA ASN A 65 20.19 -12.61 -15.54
C ASN A 65 20.75 -12.67 -16.96
N VAL A 66 19.99 -12.19 -17.94
CA VAL A 66 20.39 -12.17 -19.36
C VAL A 66 21.64 -11.32 -19.58
N LEU A 67 21.73 -10.15 -18.92
CA LEU A 67 22.88 -9.25 -19.02
C LEU A 67 24.11 -9.82 -18.29
N LYS A 68 23.96 -10.34 -17.07
CA LYS A 68 25.08 -10.92 -16.30
C LYS A 68 25.70 -12.14 -17.00
N ASN A 69 24.89 -12.97 -17.63
CA ASN A 69 25.36 -14.15 -18.35
C ASN A 69 25.87 -13.83 -19.77
N GLY A 70 25.81 -12.56 -20.20
CA GLY A 70 26.28 -12.13 -21.51
C GLY A 70 25.46 -12.72 -22.68
N TYR A 71 24.19 -13.04 -22.45
CA TYR A 71 23.27 -13.47 -23.51
C TYR A 71 22.80 -12.29 -24.36
N LEU A 72 22.67 -11.11 -23.75
CA LEU A 72 22.42 -9.84 -24.45
C LEU A 72 23.53 -8.86 -24.09
N SER A 73 24.16 -8.27 -25.11
CA SER A 73 25.14 -7.21 -24.90
C SER A 73 24.44 -5.85 -24.79
N LEU A 74 24.93 -4.98 -23.91
CA LEU A 74 24.46 -3.59 -23.81
C LEU A 74 24.66 -2.83 -25.14
N SER A 75 25.69 -3.17 -25.91
CA SER A 75 25.95 -2.59 -27.24
C SER A 75 24.85 -2.89 -28.26
N ASP A 76 24.12 -3.99 -28.07
CA ASP A 76 22.99 -4.42 -28.91
C ASP A 76 21.67 -3.76 -28.52
N ILE A 77 21.67 -2.94 -27.46
CA ILE A 77 20.52 -2.20 -26.98
C ILE A 77 20.62 -0.75 -27.46
N ASN A 78 19.54 -0.17 -27.97
CA ASN A 78 19.48 1.25 -28.35
C ASN A 78 18.82 2.14 -27.28
N LEU A 79 17.92 1.56 -26.49
CA LEU A 79 17.13 2.21 -25.47
C LEU A 79 16.78 1.18 -24.39
N LEU A 80 17.03 1.54 -23.13
CA LEU A 80 16.65 0.80 -21.94
C LEU A 80 15.64 1.62 -21.15
N VAL A 81 14.41 1.11 -21.05
CA VAL A 81 13.32 1.77 -20.34
C VAL A 81 13.12 1.08 -18.98
N PHE A 82 13.13 1.86 -17.91
CA PHE A 82 12.85 1.41 -16.54
C PHE A 82 11.48 1.94 -16.11
N ASP A 83 10.52 1.04 -15.91
CA ASP A 83 9.25 1.35 -15.25
C ASP A 83 9.44 1.38 -13.72
N GLU A 84 8.73 2.26 -13.02
CA GLU A 84 8.94 2.53 -11.59
C GLU A 84 10.43 2.76 -11.24
N CYS A 85 11.08 3.64 -12.00
CA CYS A 85 12.53 3.82 -11.97
C CYS A 85 13.05 4.30 -10.59
N HIS A 86 12.19 4.90 -9.77
CA HIS A 86 12.49 5.31 -8.39
C HIS A 86 13.00 4.14 -7.52
N LEU A 87 12.65 2.89 -7.84
CA LEU A 87 13.15 1.70 -7.15
C LEU A 87 14.67 1.54 -7.24
N ALA A 88 15.34 2.16 -8.23
CA ALA A 88 16.79 2.12 -8.37
C ALA A 88 17.54 2.77 -7.19
N ILE A 89 16.86 3.65 -6.42
CA ILE A 89 17.42 4.25 -5.20
C ILE A 89 17.59 3.20 -4.09
N LEU A 90 16.67 2.24 -4.04
CA LEU A 90 16.62 1.15 -3.06
C LEU A 90 17.57 0.00 -3.45
N ASP A 91 17.53 -1.08 -2.67
CA ASP A 91 18.21 -2.32 -3.03
C ASP A 91 17.35 -3.11 -4.04
N HIS A 92 17.50 -2.76 -5.32
CA HIS A 92 16.68 -3.29 -6.41
C HIS A 92 17.56 -3.71 -7.61
N PRO A 93 17.18 -4.73 -8.40
CA PRO A 93 17.92 -5.18 -9.59
C PRO A 93 18.30 -4.06 -10.58
N TYR A 94 17.51 -2.99 -10.67
CA TYR A 94 17.81 -1.82 -11.51
C TYR A 94 19.17 -1.19 -11.19
N ARG A 95 19.56 -1.16 -9.90
CA ARG A 95 20.86 -0.64 -9.49
C ARG A 95 21.99 -1.49 -10.05
N GLU A 96 21.82 -2.81 -10.09
CA GLU A 96 22.82 -3.71 -10.66
C GLU A 96 22.91 -3.62 -12.18
N ILE A 97 21.77 -3.53 -12.86
CA ILE A 97 21.72 -3.28 -14.31
C ILE A 97 22.47 -1.98 -14.63
N MET A 98 22.25 -0.92 -13.86
CA MET A 98 22.95 0.35 -14.03
C MET A 98 24.45 0.29 -13.72
N LYS A 99 24.89 -0.56 -12.80
CA LYS A 99 26.33 -0.84 -12.60
C LYS A 99 26.95 -1.50 -13.83
N LEU A 100 26.25 -2.44 -14.48
CA LEU A 100 26.71 -3.06 -15.73
C LEU A 100 26.80 -2.02 -16.86
N CYS A 101 25.81 -1.12 -16.96
CA CYS A 101 25.83 0.03 -17.86
C CYS A 101 27.01 0.97 -17.58
N GLY A 102 27.34 1.20 -16.31
CA GLY A 102 28.44 2.06 -15.89
C GLY A 102 29.82 1.59 -16.35
N ASN A 103 30.00 0.28 -16.48
CA ASN A 103 31.27 -0.34 -16.88
C ASN A 103 31.38 -0.52 -18.40
N CYS A 104 30.36 -0.13 -19.17
CA CYS A 104 30.30 -0.32 -20.61
C CYS A 104 30.43 1.03 -21.35
N PRO A 105 31.41 1.21 -22.26
CA PRO A 105 31.56 2.46 -23.02
C PRO A 105 30.40 2.71 -24.00
N SER A 106 29.71 1.66 -24.41
CA SER A 106 28.57 1.67 -25.34
C SER A 106 27.23 1.52 -24.60
N CYS A 107 27.08 2.21 -23.47
CA CYS A 107 25.83 2.22 -22.71
C CYS A 107 24.64 2.70 -23.58
N PRO A 108 23.49 2.01 -23.58
CA PRO A 108 22.31 2.46 -24.30
C PRO A 108 21.76 3.77 -23.74
N ARG A 109 20.87 4.42 -24.49
CA ARG A 109 20.06 5.51 -23.94
C ARG A 109 19.15 4.96 -22.83
N ILE A 110 18.97 5.71 -21.76
CA ILE A 110 18.19 5.29 -20.59
C ILE A 110 16.98 6.20 -20.47
N LEU A 111 15.82 5.60 -20.26
CA LEU A 111 14.58 6.29 -19.96
C LEU A 111 14.02 5.72 -18.65
N GLY A 112 13.82 6.56 -17.65
CA GLY A 112 13.14 6.17 -16.40
C GLY A 112 11.73 6.74 -16.38
N LEU A 113 10.75 5.90 -16.11
CA LEU A 113 9.35 6.27 -15.89
C LEU A 113 9.01 6.04 -14.42
N THR A 114 8.38 7.01 -13.78
CA THR A 114 7.87 6.85 -12.42
C THR A 114 6.72 7.81 -12.18
N ALA A 115 5.68 7.35 -11.47
CA ALA A 115 4.56 8.21 -11.08
C ALA A 115 4.90 9.06 -9.84
N SER A 116 5.75 8.53 -8.96
CA SER A 116 6.22 9.22 -7.76
C SER A 116 7.67 8.82 -7.45
N ILE A 117 8.44 9.74 -6.89
CA ILE A 117 9.76 9.46 -6.31
C ILE A 117 9.65 9.25 -4.79
N LEU A 118 8.51 9.63 -4.20
CA LEU A 118 8.25 9.64 -2.77
C LEU A 118 7.30 8.52 -2.35
N ASN A 119 7.66 7.85 -1.25
CA ASN A 119 6.82 6.91 -0.52
C ASN A 119 6.39 7.50 0.83
N GLY A 120 5.76 8.68 0.82
CA GLY A 120 5.21 9.32 2.03
C GLY A 120 5.65 10.78 2.22
N LYS A 121 5.52 11.26 3.47
CA LYS A 121 5.97 12.60 3.86
C LYS A 121 7.49 12.67 3.76
N CYS A 122 7.99 13.73 3.16
CA CYS A 122 9.41 13.95 2.92
C CYS A 122 9.64 15.46 2.96
N ASP A 123 10.68 15.89 3.65
CA ASP A 123 11.05 17.30 3.64
C ASP A 123 11.56 17.70 2.25
N PRO A 124 11.38 18.96 1.82
CA PRO A 124 11.81 19.41 0.49
C PRO A 124 13.30 19.13 0.19
N GLU A 125 14.16 19.26 1.20
CA GLU A 125 15.61 18.99 1.07
C GLU A 125 15.90 17.51 0.77
N GLU A 126 15.20 16.60 1.45
CA GLU A 126 15.33 15.15 1.23
C GLU A 126 14.82 14.73 -0.15
N LEU A 127 13.79 15.42 -0.67
CA LEU A 127 13.29 15.17 -2.02
C LEU A 127 14.33 15.55 -3.07
N GLU A 128 14.97 16.70 -2.92
CA GLU A 128 16.05 17.13 -3.83
C GLU A 128 17.20 16.11 -3.81
N GLU A 129 17.62 15.65 -2.64
CA GLU A 129 18.66 14.62 -2.52
C GLU A 129 18.26 13.32 -3.22
N LYS A 130 17.01 12.87 -3.09
CA LYS A 130 16.49 11.66 -3.76
C LYS A 130 16.48 11.82 -5.28
N ILE A 131 16.09 12.97 -5.80
CA ILE A 131 16.11 13.25 -7.24
C ILE A 131 17.55 13.21 -7.74
N GLN A 132 18.46 13.95 -7.12
CA GLN A 132 19.88 13.97 -7.51
C GLN A 132 20.51 12.56 -7.45
N LYS A 133 20.16 11.77 -6.44
CA LYS A 133 20.59 10.38 -6.30
C LYS A 133 20.05 9.49 -7.43
N LEU A 134 18.78 9.66 -7.81
CA LEU A 134 18.18 8.92 -8.91
C LEU A 134 18.84 9.27 -10.25
N GLU A 135 19.03 10.56 -10.52
CA GLU A 135 19.71 11.06 -11.71
C GLU A 135 21.13 10.50 -11.82
N LYS A 136 21.87 10.49 -10.70
CA LYS A 136 23.22 9.91 -10.63
C LYS A 136 23.25 8.41 -10.91
N ILE A 137 22.26 7.65 -10.40
CA ILE A 137 22.18 6.19 -10.59
C ILE A 137 21.79 5.85 -12.03
N LEU A 138 20.76 6.50 -12.57
CA LEU A 138 20.23 6.24 -13.91
C LEU A 138 21.04 6.95 -15.01
N LYS A 139 21.91 7.89 -14.66
CA LYS A 139 22.65 8.75 -15.60
C LYS A 139 21.70 9.46 -16.58
N SER A 140 20.59 9.96 -16.04
CA SER A 140 19.52 10.65 -16.76
C SER A 140 19.10 11.88 -15.96
N ASN A 141 18.48 12.85 -16.61
CA ASN A 141 17.86 14.00 -15.94
C ASN A 141 16.40 13.68 -15.62
N ALA A 142 15.94 14.10 -14.45
CA ALA A 142 14.56 13.98 -14.02
C ALA A 142 13.78 15.21 -14.48
N GLU A 143 12.67 14.97 -15.18
CA GLU A 143 11.77 16.02 -15.65
C GLU A 143 10.36 15.69 -15.18
N THR A 144 9.68 16.69 -14.61
CA THR A 144 8.25 16.57 -14.27
C THR A 144 7.45 17.21 -15.39
N ALA A 145 6.33 16.60 -15.78
CA ALA A 145 5.43 17.23 -16.74
C ALA A 145 4.98 18.60 -16.21
N THR A 146 5.47 19.69 -16.80
CA THR A 146 5.22 21.07 -16.37
C THR A 146 3.82 21.56 -16.75
N ASP A 147 3.13 20.85 -17.64
CA ASP A 147 1.84 21.27 -18.16
C ASP A 147 0.68 20.79 -17.27
N LEU A 148 0.68 21.29 -16.03
CA LEU A 148 -0.41 21.13 -15.07
C LEU A 148 -1.76 21.54 -15.67
N VAL A 149 -1.78 22.49 -16.61
CA VAL A 149 -3.01 23.02 -17.25
C VAL A 149 -3.65 22.02 -18.23
N VAL A 150 -2.86 21.17 -18.88
CA VAL A 150 -3.38 20.10 -19.76
C VAL A 150 -3.78 18.89 -18.93
N LEU A 151 -3.00 18.53 -17.90
CA LEU A 151 -3.38 17.49 -16.93
C LEU A 151 -4.68 17.86 -16.18
N ASP A 152 -4.90 19.15 -15.94
CA ASP A 152 -6.11 19.72 -15.33
C ASP A 152 -7.41 19.31 -16.02
N ARG A 153 -7.36 19.11 -17.35
CA ARG A 153 -8.54 18.80 -18.17
C ARG A 153 -8.89 17.32 -18.20
N TYR A 154 -7.93 16.45 -17.90
CA TYR A 154 -8.08 14.99 -18.03
C TYR A 154 -7.99 14.27 -16.69
N THR A 155 -7.70 14.98 -15.61
CA THR A 155 -7.67 14.44 -14.25
C THR A 155 -8.87 14.94 -13.45
N SER A 156 -9.41 14.08 -12.59
CA SER A 156 -10.40 14.50 -11.60
C SER A 156 -9.69 15.44 -10.63
N GLN A 157 -10.06 16.72 -10.57
CA GLN A 157 -9.59 17.61 -9.51
C GLN A 157 -10.40 17.35 -8.23
N PRO A 158 -9.87 16.63 -7.23
CA PRO A 158 -10.53 16.60 -5.94
C PRO A 158 -10.48 18.01 -5.33
N CYS A 159 -11.64 18.51 -4.88
CA CYS A 159 -11.66 19.68 -4.02
C CYS A 159 -11.15 19.27 -2.64
N GLU A 160 -9.93 19.68 -2.30
CA GLU A 160 -9.38 19.46 -0.97
C GLU A 160 -9.82 20.57 -0.01
N ILE A 161 -10.38 20.17 1.14
CA ILE A 161 -10.86 21.10 2.17
C ILE A 161 -10.29 20.64 3.50
N VAL A 162 -9.57 21.54 4.18
CA VAL A 162 -9.09 21.32 5.54
C VAL A 162 -10.12 21.86 6.52
N VAL A 163 -10.54 21.02 7.47
CA VAL A 163 -11.59 21.36 8.45
C VAL A 163 -11.06 21.21 9.86
N ASP A 164 -10.99 22.32 10.58
CA ASP A 164 -10.78 22.29 12.03
C ASP A 164 -12.07 21.83 12.73
N CYS A 165 -11.93 20.78 13.54
CA CYS A 165 -13.03 20.17 14.25
C CYS A 165 -13.15 20.70 15.69
N GLY A 166 -12.10 21.33 16.24
CA GLY A 166 -12.04 21.71 17.65
C GLY A 166 -11.85 20.53 18.61
N PRO A 167 -11.60 20.80 19.90
CA PRO A 167 -11.35 19.78 20.91
C PRO A 167 -12.62 19.01 21.29
N PHE A 168 -12.49 17.72 21.58
CA PHE A 168 -13.56 16.94 22.20
C PHE A 168 -13.64 17.25 23.70
N THR A 169 -14.86 17.48 24.21
CA THR A 169 -15.11 17.69 25.64
C THR A 169 -16.00 16.58 26.16
N ASP A 170 -15.47 15.71 27.01
CA ASP A 170 -16.28 14.68 27.68
C ASP A 170 -17.05 15.27 28.85
N ARG A 171 -18.38 15.33 28.72
CA ARG A 171 -19.27 15.78 29.80
C ARG A 171 -19.77 14.64 30.69
N SER A 172 -19.60 13.41 30.24
CA SER A 172 -20.16 12.21 30.87
C SER A 172 -19.14 11.46 31.73
N GLY A 173 -17.83 11.66 31.47
CA GLY A 173 -16.77 10.84 32.03
C GLY A 173 -16.64 9.46 31.36
N LEU A 174 -17.54 9.12 30.43
CA LEU A 174 -17.54 7.84 29.74
C LEU A 174 -16.31 7.68 28.85
N TYR A 175 -15.85 8.73 28.18
CA TYR A 175 -14.69 8.64 27.29
C TYR A 175 -13.43 8.29 28.08
N GLU A 176 -13.17 9.03 29.16
CA GLU A 176 -12.01 8.79 30.02
C GLU A 176 -12.07 7.40 30.66
N ARG A 177 -13.26 6.98 31.12
CA ARG A 177 -13.45 5.63 31.67
C ARG A 177 -13.15 4.54 30.64
N LEU A 178 -13.70 4.63 29.44
CA LEU A 178 -13.46 3.64 28.39
C LEU A 178 -12.00 3.61 27.95
N LEU A 179 -11.36 4.78 27.87
CA LEU A 179 -9.95 4.90 27.49
C LEU A 179 -9.05 4.22 28.53
N MET A 180 -9.26 4.50 29.81
CA MET A 180 -8.52 3.88 30.91
C MET A 180 -8.68 2.35 30.89
N GLU A 181 -9.90 1.86 30.74
CA GLU A 181 -10.19 0.42 30.67
C GLU A 181 -9.49 -0.25 29.48
N LEU A 182 -9.50 0.39 28.30
CA LEU A 182 -8.83 -0.12 27.10
C LEU A 182 -7.32 -0.13 27.25
N GLU A 183 -6.74 0.90 27.86
CA GLU A 183 -5.31 1.00 28.13
C GLU A 183 -4.87 -0.04 29.17
N GLU A 184 -5.65 -0.27 30.22
CA GLU A 184 -5.38 -1.32 31.20
C GLU A 184 -5.42 -2.71 30.54
N ALA A 185 -6.41 -2.99 29.70
CA ALA A 185 -6.50 -4.25 28.97
C ALA A 185 -5.33 -4.45 27.98
N LEU A 186 -4.94 -3.41 27.26
CA LEU A 186 -3.76 -3.44 26.37
C LEU A 186 -2.47 -3.67 27.15
N ASN A 187 -2.29 -2.98 28.28
CA ASN A 187 -1.13 -3.14 29.14
C ASN A 187 -1.07 -4.57 29.70
N PHE A 188 -2.18 -5.11 30.17
CA PHE A 188 -2.26 -6.50 30.63
C PHE A 188 -1.82 -7.50 29.54
N ILE A 189 -2.32 -7.34 28.31
CA ILE A 189 -1.95 -8.24 27.21
C ILE A 189 -0.49 -8.07 26.79
N ASN A 190 0.04 -6.85 26.83
CA ASN A 190 1.44 -6.59 26.53
C ASN A 190 2.40 -7.12 27.62
N ASP A 191 1.98 -7.08 28.88
CA ASP A 191 2.74 -7.57 30.03
C ASP A 191 2.71 -9.11 30.16
N CYS A 192 1.75 -9.76 29.50
CA CYS A 192 1.73 -11.21 29.32
C CYS A 192 2.90 -11.64 28.41
N ASN A 193 4.12 -11.65 28.95
CA ASN A 193 5.35 -12.10 28.30
C ASN A 193 5.41 -13.64 28.26
N ILE A 194 4.44 -14.24 27.58
CA ILE A 194 4.36 -15.69 27.47
C ILE A 194 5.44 -16.14 26.49
N SER A 195 6.34 -17.00 26.98
CA SER A 195 7.45 -17.52 26.20
C SER A 195 6.94 -18.13 24.89
N VAL A 196 7.36 -17.55 23.77
CA VAL A 196 7.22 -18.10 22.42
C VAL A 196 8.14 -19.32 22.31
N HIS A 197 7.80 -20.40 23.02
CA HIS A 197 8.56 -21.65 22.97
C HIS A 197 8.21 -22.51 21.75
N SER A 198 7.32 -22.05 20.87
CA SER A 198 7.11 -22.64 19.56
C SER A 198 7.16 -21.55 18.48
N LYS A 199 7.66 -21.91 17.29
CA LYS A 199 7.64 -21.08 16.07
C LYS A 199 6.22 -20.79 15.55
N GLU A 200 5.22 -20.81 16.41
CA GLU A 200 3.80 -20.76 16.07
C GLU A 200 3.20 -19.50 16.68
N ARG A 201 2.75 -18.60 15.79
CA ARG A 201 1.81 -17.48 15.96
C ARG A 201 1.73 -16.83 17.36
N ASP A 202 2.04 -15.54 17.43
CA ASP A 202 1.77 -14.71 18.61
C ASP A 202 0.29 -14.83 19.03
N SER A 203 0.06 -15.49 20.17
CA SER A 203 -1.27 -15.80 20.69
C SER A 203 -2.03 -14.54 21.17
N THR A 204 -1.34 -13.41 21.29
CA THR A 204 -1.92 -12.13 21.70
C THR A 204 -2.21 -11.19 20.53
N LEU A 205 -1.73 -11.50 19.32
CA LEU A 205 -1.75 -10.59 18.18
C LEU A 205 -3.16 -10.09 17.83
N ILE A 206 -4.13 -11.02 17.76
CA ILE A 206 -5.53 -10.69 17.42
C ILE A 206 -6.13 -9.78 18.50
N SER A 207 -5.92 -10.12 19.77
CA SER A 207 -6.42 -9.34 20.90
C SER A 207 -5.82 -7.94 20.96
N LYS A 208 -4.49 -7.82 20.76
CA LYS A 208 -3.79 -6.53 20.67
C LYS A 208 -4.35 -5.68 19.54
N GLN A 209 -4.51 -6.25 18.35
CA GLN A 209 -5.03 -5.55 17.19
C GLN A 209 -6.45 -5.02 17.44
N ILE A 210 -7.35 -5.88 17.92
CA ILE A 210 -8.75 -5.53 18.20
C ILE A 210 -8.87 -4.42 19.25
N LEU A 211 -8.16 -4.54 20.37
CA LEU A 211 -8.21 -3.53 21.43
C LEU A 211 -7.56 -2.21 21.00
N SER A 212 -6.46 -2.28 20.25
CA SER A 212 -5.81 -1.11 19.66
C SER A 212 -6.73 -0.39 18.67
N ASP A 213 -7.42 -1.13 17.81
CA ASP A 213 -8.38 -0.58 16.85
C ASP A 213 -9.58 0.05 17.57
N CYS A 214 -10.10 -0.60 18.62
CA CYS A 214 -11.17 -0.05 19.45
C CYS A 214 -10.74 1.25 20.14
N ARG A 215 -9.53 1.30 20.70
CA ARG A 215 -8.94 2.53 21.28
C ARG A 215 -8.75 3.62 20.23
N ALA A 216 -8.24 3.29 19.05
CA ALA A 216 -8.07 4.25 17.96
C ALA A 216 -9.42 4.85 17.52
N VAL A 217 -10.46 4.01 17.42
CA VAL A 217 -11.83 4.45 17.13
C VAL A 217 -12.37 5.36 18.23
N LEU A 218 -12.18 5.00 19.51
CA LEU A 218 -12.58 5.84 20.64
C LEU A 218 -11.94 7.22 20.56
N VAL A 219 -10.62 7.29 20.36
CA VAL A 219 -9.85 8.55 20.29
C VAL A 219 -10.29 9.40 19.10
N VAL A 220 -10.50 8.79 17.93
CA VAL A 220 -10.79 9.54 16.70
C VAL A 220 -12.26 9.89 16.54
N LEU A 221 -13.17 8.99 16.93
CA LEU A 221 -14.60 9.05 16.60
C LEU A 221 -15.51 9.14 17.84
N GLY A 222 -15.03 8.73 19.01
CA GLY A 222 -15.74 8.87 20.29
C GLY A 222 -16.46 7.60 20.78
N PRO A 223 -17.04 7.64 22.01
CA PRO A 223 -17.62 6.47 22.67
C PRO A 223 -18.70 5.73 21.87
N TRP A 224 -19.58 6.46 21.18
CA TRP A 224 -20.65 5.83 20.39
C TRP A 224 -20.10 5.00 19.24
N CYS A 225 -19.03 5.47 18.57
CA CYS A 225 -18.39 4.68 17.52
C CYS A 225 -17.64 3.48 18.09
N ALA A 226 -16.98 3.64 19.24
CA ALA A 226 -16.28 2.55 19.91
C ALA A 226 -17.24 1.42 20.30
N ASP A 227 -18.44 1.74 20.78
CA ASP A 227 -19.52 0.78 21.04
C ASP A 227 -19.90 -0.06 19.81
N LYS A 228 -20.19 0.62 18.69
CA LYS A 228 -20.59 -0.08 17.45
C LYS A 228 -19.48 -0.96 16.91
N VAL A 229 -18.23 -0.49 16.98
CA VAL A 229 -17.06 -1.28 16.59
C VAL A 229 -16.85 -2.47 17.52
N ALA A 230 -16.97 -2.29 18.84
CA ALA A 230 -16.89 -3.38 19.80
C ALA A 230 -17.94 -4.47 19.50
N GLY A 231 -19.18 -4.08 19.22
CA GLY A 231 -20.25 -5.01 18.84
C GLY A 231 -19.96 -5.77 17.54
N MET A 232 -19.36 -5.13 16.52
CA MET A 232 -18.93 -5.79 15.28
C MET A 232 -17.75 -6.75 15.53
N MET A 233 -16.76 -6.32 16.31
CA MET A 233 -15.57 -7.12 16.64
C MET A 233 -15.93 -8.36 17.46
N VAL A 234 -16.90 -8.28 18.39
CA VAL A 234 -17.43 -9.45 19.10
C VAL A 234 -17.94 -10.52 18.12
N ARG A 235 -18.69 -10.12 17.10
CA ARG A 235 -19.22 -11.08 16.11
C ARG A 235 -18.12 -11.75 15.30
N GLU A 236 -17.06 -11.02 14.98
CA GLU A 236 -15.92 -11.58 14.26
C GLU A 236 -15.09 -12.49 15.16
N LEU A 237 -14.82 -12.05 16.39
CA LEU A 237 -14.03 -12.78 17.37
C LEU A 237 -14.64 -14.12 17.75
N GLN A 238 -15.98 -14.21 17.82
CA GLN A 238 -16.69 -15.47 18.03
C GLN A 238 -16.40 -16.52 16.95
N LYS A 239 -16.14 -16.11 15.70
CA LYS A 239 -15.74 -17.04 14.64
C LYS A 239 -14.35 -17.61 14.93
N HIS A 240 -13.40 -16.77 15.34
CA HIS A 240 -12.06 -17.20 15.71
C HIS A 240 -12.07 -18.13 16.93
N ILE A 241 -12.80 -17.77 17.99
CA ILE A 241 -12.93 -18.58 19.21
C ILE A 241 -13.46 -20.00 18.90
N LYS A 242 -14.42 -20.12 17.97
CA LYS A 242 -15.02 -21.41 17.60
C LYS A 242 -14.02 -22.36 16.93
N HIS A 243 -13.07 -21.82 16.18
CA HIS A 243 -12.09 -22.60 15.43
C HIS A 243 -10.76 -22.79 16.17
N GLU A 244 -10.56 -22.10 17.29
CA GLU A 244 -9.32 -22.17 18.05
C GLU A 244 -9.25 -23.41 18.94
N GLN A 245 -8.16 -24.16 18.80
CA GLN A 245 -7.88 -25.37 19.57
C GLN A 245 -6.83 -25.15 20.65
N GLU A 246 -5.96 -24.15 20.48
CA GLU A 246 -4.91 -23.83 21.44
C GLU A 246 -5.52 -23.11 22.66
N GLU A 247 -5.28 -23.66 23.85
CA GLU A 247 -5.97 -23.26 25.07
C GLU A 247 -5.63 -21.81 25.46
N LEU A 248 -4.38 -21.42 25.31
CA LEU A 248 -3.91 -20.10 25.69
C LEU A 248 -4.42 -19.01 24.73
N HIS A 249 -4.35 -19.23 23.42
CA HIS A 249 -4.90 -18.32 22.42
C HIS A 249 -6.40 -18.15 22.65
N ARG A 250 -7.11 -19.25 22.87
CA ARG A 250 -8.54 -19.20 23.19
C ARG A 250 -8.83 -18.38 24.45
N LYS A 251 -7.99 -18.45 25.50
CA LYS A 251 -8.12 -17.61 26.70
C LYS A 251 -8.00 -16.12 26.38
N PHE A 252 -7.04 -15.72 25.54
CA PHE A 252 -6.90 -14.32 25.12
C PHE A 252 -8.04 -13.83 24.23
N LEU A 253 -8.56 -14.69 23.36
CA LEU A 253 -9.74 -14.34 22.56
C LEU A 253 -10.98 -14.19 23.46
N LEU A 254 -11.19 -15.09 24.42
CA LEU A 254 -12.31 -15.00 25.38
C LEU A 254 -12.21 -13.77 26.29
N PHE A 255 -10.99 -13.42 26.74
CA PHE A 255 -10.75 -12.18 27.47
C PHE A 255 -11.17 -10.97 26.64
N THR A 256 -10.74 -10.91 25.38
CA THR A 256 -11.06 -9.81 24.47
C THR A 256 -12.56 -9.73 24.19
N ASP A 257 -13.23 -10.86 23.97
CA ASP A 257 -14.69 -10.92 23.78
C ASP A 257 -15.45 -10.39 25.00
N THR A 258 -15.03 -10.82 26.19
CA THR A 258 -15.62 -10.37 27.45
C THR A 258 -15.39 -8.86 27.64
N PHE A 259 -14.19 -8.39 27.33
CA PHE A 259 -13.85 -6.98 27.44
C PHE A 259 -14.66 -6.11 26.48
N LEU A 260 -14.81 -6.51 25.21
CA LEU A 260 -15.65 -5.78 24.26
C LEU A 260 -17.12 -5.75 24.69
N ARG A 261 -17.65 -6.83 25.28
CA ARG A 261 -18.99 -6.84 25.88
C ARG A 261 -19.11 -5.89 27.06
N LYS A 262 -18.06 -5.78 27.88
CA LYS A 262 -17.99 -4.79 28.97
C LYS A 262 -18.06 -3.37 28.41
N ILE A 263 -17.29 -3.06 27.37
CA ILE A 263 -17.33 -1.75 26.69
C ILE A 263 -18.74 -1.44 26.18
N HIS A 264 -19.39 -2.41 25.52
CA HIS A 264 -20.77 -2.26 25.07
C HIS A 264 -21.75 -1.96 26.23
N ALA A 265 -21.66 -2.71 27.32
CA ALA A 265 -22.51 -2.51 28.49
C ALA A 265 -22.33 -1.12 29.13
N LEU A 266 -21.08 -0.65 29.28
CA LEU A 266 -20.77 0.69 29.81
C LEU A 266 -21.36 1.81 28.93
N CYS A 267 -21.40 1.58 27.63
CA CYS A 267 -21.96 2.52 26.66
C CYS A 267 -23.50 2.57 26.75
N GLU A 268 -24.17 1.42 26.83
CA GLU A 268 -25.63 1.32 26.96
C GLU A 268 -26.17 1.96 28.24
N GLU A 269 -25.38 2.06 29.32
CA GLU A 269 -25.76 2.81 30.53
C GLU A 269 -25.99 4.31 30.27
N HIS A 270 -25.35 4.87 29.25
CA HIS A 270 -25.31 6.30 28.98
C HIS A 270 -26.08 6.70 27.71
N PHE A 271 -26.17 5.81 26.73
CA PHE A 271 -26.71 6.13 25.43
C PHE A 271 -28.23 6.23 25.44
N SER A 272 -28.75 7.21 24.71
CA SER A 272 -30.17 7.22 24.38
C SER A 272 -30.50 6.09 23.39
N PRO A 273 -31.77 5.62 23.34
CA PRO A 273 -32.21 4.62 22.36
C PRO A 273 -32.21 5.13 20.90
N ALA A 274 -31.69 6.34 20.66
CA ALA A 274 -31.56 6.91 19.34
C ALA A 274 -30.56 6.11 18.50
N SER A 275 -30.79 6.08 17.18
CA SER A 275 -29.89 5.40 16.25
C SER A 275 -28.47 6.00 16.21
N LEU A 276 -28.32 7.27 16.60
CA LEU A 276 -27.04 7.98 16.72
C LEU A 276 -27.14 9.02 17.84
N ASP A 277 -26.31 8.90 18.87
CA ASP A 277 -26.24 9.88 19.95
C ASP A 277 -25.04 10.83 19.75
N LEU A 278 -25.33 12.01 19.22
CA LEU A 278 -24.32 13.01 18.89
C LEU A 278 -23.55 13.55 20.11
N LYS A 279 -24.03 13.29 21.34
CA LYS A 279 -23.32 13.69 22.57
C LYS A 279 -22.06 12.85 22.81
N PHE A 280 -22.01 11.64 22.24
CA PHE A 280 -20.96 10.66 22.47
C PHE A 280 -20.10 10.40 21.22
N VAL A 281 -20.05 11.36 20.30
CA VAL A 281 -19.13 11.35 19.15
C VAL A 281 -18.21 12.56 19.19
N THR A 282 -17.04 12.46 18.57
CA THR A 282 -16.10 13.58 18.49
C THR A 282 -16.60 14.67 17.54
N PRO A 283 -16.12 15.92 17.69
CA PRO A 283 -16.45 16.99 16.76
C PRO A 283 -16.08 16.67 15.30
N LYS A 284 -15.08 15.81 15.10
CA LYS A 284 -14.69 15.28 13.79
C LYS A 284 -15.83 14.54 13.10
N VAL A 285 -16.56 13.69 13.82
CA VAL A 285 -17.73 12.99 13.28
C VAL A 285 -18.85 13.97 12.97
N ILE A 286 -19.09 14.95 13.85
CA ILE A 286 -20.11 15.98 13.64
C ILE A 286 -19.83 16.77 12.36
N LYS A 287 -18.59 17.25 12.18
CA LYS A 287 -18.17 17.96 10.96
C LYS A 287 -18.25 17.09 9.73
N LEU A 288 -17.84 15.83 9.80
CA LEU A 288 -17.99 14.89 8.70
C LEU A 288 -19.46 14.73 8.29
N LEU A 289 -20.39 14.59 9.26
CA LEU A 289 -21.82 14.50 8.99
C LEU A 289 -22.37 15.80 8.38
N GLU A 290 -21.94 16.97 8.85
CA GLU A 290 -22.30 18.27 8.26
C GLU A 290 -21.86 18.36 6.79
N ILE A 291 -20.65 17.90 6.47
CA ILE A 291 -20.11 17.88 5.11
C ILE A 291 -20.90 16.89 4.25
N LEU A 292 -21.05 15.64 4.70
CA LEU A 292 -21.75 14.60 3.96
C LEU A 292 -23.22 14.96 3.70
N ARG A 293 -23.88 15.69 4.62
CA ARG A 293 -25.23 16.18 4.43
C ARG A 293 -25.36 17.13 3.22
N LYS A 294 -24.33 17.91 2.90
CA LYS A 294 -24.32 18.78 1.70
C LYS A 294 -24.36 17.98 0.39
N TYR A 295 -23.91 16.74 0.44
CA TYR A 295 -23.89 15.82 -0.70
C TYR A 295 -24.98 14.75 -0.61
N LYS A 296 -25.89 14.81 0.37
CA LYS A 296 -27.03 13.91 0.44
C LYS A 296 -27.89 14.16 -0.82
N PRO A 297 -28.07 13.17 -1.72
CA PRO A 297 -28.94 13.37 -2.87
C PRO A 297 -30.35 13.68 -2.39
N TYR A 298 -31.05 14.58 -3.09
CA TYR A 298 -32.48 14.78 -2.87
C TYR A 298 -33.16 13.41 -3.01
N GLU A 299 -33.91 13.01 -1.99
CA GLU A 299 -34.75 11.81 -2.07
C GLU A 299 -35.60 11.98 -3.33
N ARG A 300 -35.42 11.09 -4.32
CA ARG A 300 -36.31 11.02 -5.47
C ARG A 300 -37.70 10.87 -4.89
N GLN A 301 -38.52 11.92 -5.00
CA GLN A 301 -39.95 11.81 -4.75
C GLN A 301 -40.42 10.60 -5.56
N GLN A 302 -40.78 9.53 -4.87
CA GLN A 302 -41.45 8.40 -5.49
C GLN A 302 -42.73 9.01 -6.05
N PHE A 303 -42.79 9.15 -7.38
CA PHE A 303 -44.03 9.48 -8.07
C PHE A 303 -45.05 8.40 -7.68
N GLU A 304 -46.16 8.86 -7.12
CA GLU A 304 -47.34 8.07 -6.71
C GLU A 304 -47.85 7.15 -7.83
#